data_AF-A0A355CPG6-F1
#
_entry.id   AF-A0A355CPG6-F1
#
_cell.length_a   1.000
_cell.length_b   1.000
_cell.length_c   1.000
_cell.angle_alpha   90.00
_cell.angle_beta   90.00
_cell.angle_gamma   90.00
#
_symmetry.space_group_name_H-M   'P 1'
#
loop_
_entity.id
_entity.type
_entity.pdbx_description
1 polymer ?
#
loop_
_entity_poly.entity_id
_entity_poly.type
_entity_poly.pdbx_seq_one_letter_code
_entity_poly.pdbx_strand_id
1 'polypeptide(L)'
;MTKQNCLELDFSWKDGESSEYLEALSLPTLPWAAPFLPLLGLPNALLEQPSIWESIYTQAFIEHKTRYRMRDWTGTHGERGELVRQVIVKALPLLAQQMGRNVAIDLEKWVRFHFFCLEAKRAMREWERTLRIAYFSPNSRKYQRKIPPPAVLVPILPLIEELMDFDRRTEIGDALKRVAPPPPYEQIPYEYMEHCYEATMLSGVIDRALTLKALQTIASKLNDTERSEVVTWAQAQALIMYRDGKPENLCGDKYLQVELPSFDVPSLLDFSALDESALDGSHHEDRTVD
;
A
#
# COMPACT_ATOMS: atom_id res chain seq x y z
N MET A 1 28.69 -16.62 -1.86
CA MET A 1 27.73 -15.83 -1.06
C MET A 1 26.87 -16.82 -0.29
N THR A 2 27.12 -16.93 1.01
CA THR A 2 26.51 -17.91 1.92
C THR A 2 25.13 -17.44 2.36
N LYS A 3 24.20 -18.40 2.51
CA LYS A 3 22.77 -18.26 2.92
C LYS A 3 22.51 -17.43 4.18
N GLN A 4 23.55 -17.06 4.92
CA GLN A 4 23.47 -16.32 6.18
C GLN A 4 23.32 -14.80 5.99
N ASN A 5 23.57 -14.28 4.77
CA ASN A 5 23.42 -12.85 4.47
C ASN A 5 22.04 -12.49 3.87
N CYS A 6 21.12 -13.44 3.70
CA CYS A 6 19.72 -13.15 3.38
C CYS A 6 18.83 -13.01 4.62
N LEU A 7 19.39 -13.22 5.82
CA LEU A 7 18.68 -13.12 7.11
C LEU A 7 18.58 -11.68 7.63
N GLU A 8 19.26 -10.73 6.98
CA GLU A 8 19.06 -9.28 7.14
C GLU A 8 18.26 -8.75 5.96
N LEU A 9 17.05 -9.28 5.77
CA LEU A 9 16.01 -8.44 5.18
C LEU A 9 15.65 -7.42 6.26
N ASP A 10 16.43 -6.34 6.24
CA ASP A 10 16.29 -5.14 7.03
C ASP A 10 14.98 -4.44 6.62
N PHE A 11 13.83 -5.10 6.81
CA PHE A 11 12.71 -4.43 7.44
C PHE A 11 13.25 -4.05 8.79
N SER A 12 13.88 -2.88 8.81
CA SER A 12 14.27 -2.32 10.07
C SER A 12 12.91 -1.99 10.69
N TRP A 13 12.39 -2.88 11.54
CA TRP A 13 11.25 -2.61 12.42
C TRP A 13 11.69 -1.57 13.46
N LYS A 14 12.46 -0.58 13.02
CA LYS A 14 12.78 0.66 13.69
C LYS A 14 11.46 1.37 13.86
N ASP A 15 11.36 2.04 15.00
CA ASP A 15 10.10 2.58 15.50
C ASP A 15 9.38 3.44 14.45
N GLY A 16 10.10 4.23 13.65
CA GLY A 16 9.52 5.09 12.61
C GLY A 16 9.06 4.38 11.33
N GLU A 17 9.63 3.23 10.98
CA GLU A 17 9.22 2.45 9.79
C GLU A 17 8.05 1.52 10.11
N SER A 18 7.84 1.21 11.39
CA SER A 18 6.74 0.35 11.86
C SER A 18 5.51 1.10 12.35
N SER A 19 5.65 2.40 12.65
CA SER A 19 4.63 3.17 13.38
C SER A 19 3.34 3.42 12.61
N GLU A 20 3.28 3.10 11.32
CA GLU A 20 2.07 3.25 10.50
C GLU A 20 1.45 1.89 10.14
N TYR A 21 2.06 0.77 10.54
CA TYR A 21 1.66 -0.55 10.03
C TYR A 21 0.31 -0.99 10.61
N LEU A 22 0.11 -0.83 11.93
CA LEU A 22 -1.17 -1.13 12.56
C LEU A 22 -2.26 -0.16 12.09
N GLU A 23 -1.92 1.11 11.92
CA GLU A 23 -2.79 2.16 11.40
C GLU A 23 -3.24 1.83 9.97
N ALA A 24 -2.32 1.41 9.09
CA ALA A 24 -2.64 0.97 7.74
C ALA A 24 -3.55 -0.27 7.73
N LEU A 25 -3.25 -1.24 8.60
CA LEU A 25 -4.03 -2.45 8.77
C LEU A 25 -5.43 -2.22 9.40
N SER A 26 -5.62 -1.08 10.07
CA SER A 26 -6.90 -0.68 10.65
C SER A 26 -7.88 -0.17 9.59
N LEU A 27 -7.39 0.36 8.47
CA LEU A 27 -8.23 1.05 7.49
C LEU A 27 -9.41 0.20 6.97
N PRO A 28 -9.24 -1.11 6.67
CA PRO A 28 -10.35 -1.95 6.26
C PRO A 28 -11.38 -2.23 7.35
N THR A 29 -11.04 -1.97 8.63
CA THR A 29 -11.90 -2.26 9.79
C THR A 29 -12.67 -1.03 10.26
N LEU A 30 -12.49 0.13 9.64
CA LEU A 30 -13.14 1.38 10.04
C LEU A 30 -14.60 1.39 9.56
N PRO A 31 -15.61 1.43 10.45
CA PRO A 31 -17.02 1.33 10.04
C PRO A 31 -17.46 2.45 9.09
N TRP A 32 -16.96 3.67 9.28
CA TRP A 32 -17.26 4.82 8.43
C TRP A 32 -16.56 4.77 7.06
N ALA A 33 -15.51 3.95 6.92
CA ALA A 33 -14.79 3.75 5.65
C ALA A 33 -15.46 2.70 4.76
N ALA A 34 -16.46 1.96 5.26
CA ALA A 34 -17.13 0.87 4.54
C ALA A 34 -17.54 1.22 3.08
N PRO A 35 -18.11 2.40 2.79
CA PRO A 35 -18.48 2.77 1.41
C PRO A 35 -17.29 2.91 0.45
N PHE A 36 -16.08 3.10 0.97
CA PHE A 36 -14.87 3.34 0.19
C PHE A 36 -13.98 2.12 0.07
N LEU A 37 -14.22 1.04 0.82
CA LEU A 37 -13.41 -0.20 0.76
C LEU A 37 -13.22 -0.74 -0.66
N PRO A 38 -14.25 -0.75 -1.55
CA PRO A 38 -14.08 -1.20 -2.93
C PRO A 38 -13.10 -0.36 -3.75
N LEU A 39 -12.77 0.86 -3.31
CA LEU A 39 -11.82 1.76 -3.98
C LEU A 39 -10.38 1.57 -3.50
N LEU A 40 -10.16 0.80 -2.43
CA LEU A 40 -8.85 0.67 -1.82
C LEU A 40 -7.92 -0.32 -2.54
N GLY A 41 -8.45 -1.15 -3.44
CA GLY A 41 -7.64 -2.21 -4.08
C GLY A 41 -7.28 -3.35 -3.10
N LEU A 42 -8.14 -3.59 -2.11
CA LEU A 42 -8.00 -4.72 -1.18
C LEU A 42 -8.33 -6.05 -1.88
N PRO A 43 -7.83 -7.19 -1.36
CA PRO A 43 -8.27 -8.52 -1.77
C PRO A 43 -9.80 -8.68 -1.72
N ASN A 44 -10.42 -9.22 -2.77
CA ASN A 44 -11.88 -9.37 -2.86
C ASN A 44 -12.48 -10.13 -1.68
N ALA A 45 -11.79 -11.18 -1.20
CA ALA A 45 -12.24 -11.96 -0.04
C ALA A 45 -12.42 -11.08 1.21
N LEU A 46 -11.56 -10.07 1.41
CA LEU A 46 -11.67 -9.12 2.52
C LEU A 46 -12.84 -8.14 2.35
N LEU A 47 -13.24 -7.85 1.12
CA LEU A 47 -14.43 -7.03 0.84
C LEU A 47 -15.72 -7.82 1.08
N GLU A 48 -15.71 -9.12 0.78
CA GLU A 48 -16.85 -10.01 0.98
C GLU A 48 -17.07 -10.38 2.45
N GLN A 49 -15.99 -10.55 3.22
CA GLN A 49 -16.03 -10.95 4.64
C GLN A 49 -15.13 -10.07 5.52
N PRO A 50 -15.39 -8.75 5.61
CA PRO A 50 -14.55 -7.80 6.35
C PRO A 50 -14.48 -8.11 7.85
N SER A 51 -15.51 -8.76 8.41
CA SER A 51 -15.60 -9.10 9.83
C SER A 51 -14.53 -10.08 10.31
N ILE A 52 -14.01 -10.94 9.42
CA ILE A 52 -12.90 -11.85 9.75
C ILE A 52 -11.66 -11.02 10.10
N TRP A 53 -11.30 -10.08 9.24
CA TRP A 53 -10.15 -9.22 9.48
C TRP A 53 -10.38 -8.27 10.65
N GLU A 54 -11.58 -7.69 10.77
CA GLU A 54 -11.95 -6.84 11.91
C GLU A 54 -11.70 -7.55 13.26
N SER A 55 -12.10 -8.82 13.38
CA SER A 55 -11.88 -9.60 14.61
C SER A 55 -10.39 -9.84 14.88
N ILE A 56 -9.63 -10.26 13.87
CA ILE A 56 -8.19 -10.54 13.98
C ILE A 56 -7.42 -9.25 14.33
N TYR A 57 -7.68 -8.17 13.61
CA TYR A 57 -7.07 -6.87 13.85
C TYR A 57 -7.40 -6.34 15.25
N THR A 58 -8.65 -6.49 15.71
CA THR A 58 -9.05 -6.06 17.06
C THR A 58 -8.24 -6.78 18.14
N GLN A 59 -8.06 -8.10 18.02
CA GLN A 59 -7.25 -8.87 18.96
C GLN A 59 -5.78 -8.42 18.94
N ALA A 60 -5.21 -8.27 17.74
CA ALA A 60 -3.86 -7.77 17.55
C ALA A 60 -3.66 -6.38 18.19
N PHE A 61 -4.59 -5.45 17.96
CA PHE A 61 -4.55 -4.10 18.49
C PHE A 61 -4.65 -4.06 20.02
N ILE A 62 -5.52 -4.89 20.62
CA ILE A 62 -5.62 -5.02 22.08
C ILE A 62 -4.33 -5.58 22.66
N GLU A 63 -3.74 -6.62 22.06
CA GLU A 63 -2.43 -7.16 22.48
C GLU A 63 -1.36 -6.08 22.43
N HIS A 64 -1.24 -5.38 21.29
CA HIS A 64 -0.29 -4.27 21.11
C HIS A 64 -0.47 -3.21 22.20
N LYS A 65 -1.68 -2.67 22.39
CA LYS A 65 -1.95 -1.64 23.40
C LYS A 65 -1.64 -2.11 24.83
N THR A 66 -1.95 -3.36 25.14
CA THR A 66 -1.72 -3.93 26.47
C THR A 66 -0.23 -4.04 26.75
N ARG A 67 0.52 -4.68 25.83
CA ARG A 67 1.98 -4.82 25.95
C ARG A 67 2.69 -3.48 25.91
N TYR A 68 2.17 -2.52 25.13
CA TYR A 68 2.73 -1.19 25.05
C TYR A 68 2.66 -0.43 26.37
N ARG A 69 1.56 -0.57 27.11
CA ARG A 69 1.36 0.08 28.42
C ARG A 69 2.16 -0.57 29.55
N MET A 70 2.50 -1.85 29.42
CA MET A 70 3.21 -2.61 30.45
C MET A 70 4.73 -2.43 30.42
N ARG A 71 5.27 -1.86 29.33
CA ARG A 71 6.72 -1.74 29.13
C ARG A 71 7.20 -0.31 29.43
N ASP A 72 8.36 -0.20 30.09
CA ASP A 72 9.11 1.06 30.14
C ASP A 72 9.88 1.24 28.83
N TRP A 73 9.70 2.38 28.19
CA TRP A 73 10.27 2.69 26.89
C TRP A 73 11.54 3.56 26.96
N THR A 74 11.97 3.95 28.16
CA THR A 74 13.13 4.82 28.33
C THR A 74 14.41 4.16 27.79
N GLY A 75 15.10 4.83 26.86
CA GLY A 75 16.36 4.35 26.28
C GLY A 75 16.25 3.19 25.28
N THR A 76 15.04 2.82 24.86
CA THR A 76 14.81 1.69 23.95
C THR A 76 14.63 2.16 22.50
N HIS A 77 15.57 1.83 21.62
CA HIS A 77 15.49 2.12 20.19
C HIS A 77 15.08 0.85 19.43
N GLY A 78 14.02 0.92 18.62
CA GLY A 78 13.55 -0.18 17.78
C GLY A 78 12.64 -1.20 18.49
N GLU A 79 12.52 -1.14 19.81
CA GLU A 79 11.67 -2.08 20.55
C GLU A 79 10.16 -1.87 20.31
N ARG A 80 9.74 -0.66 19.91
CA ARG A 80 8.32 -0.39 19.61
C ARG A 80 7.96 -1.02 18.28
N GLY A 81 8.82 -0.89 17.28
CA GLY A 81 8.58 -1.55 16.01
C GLY A 81 8.69 -3.06 16.09
N GLU A 82 9.57 -3.58 16.93
CA GLU A 82 9.61 -5.01 17.24
C GLU A 82 8.31 -5.50 17.92
N LEU A 83 7.71 -4.69 18.81
CA LEU A 83 6.39 -5.03 19.37
C LEU A 83 5.31 -5.08 18.28
N VAL A 84 5.31 -4.12 17.35
CA VAL A 84 4.39 -4.11 16.21
C VAL A 84 4.58 -5.36 15.34
N ARG A 85 5.84 -5.71 15.04
CA ARG A 85 6.19 -6.95 14.31
C ARG A 85 5.57 -8.16 14.97
N GLN A 86 5.81 -8.35 16.27
CA GLN A 86 5.37 -9.52 17.04
C GLN A 86 3.86 -9.72 17.00
N VAL A 87 3.10 -8.64 16.96
CA VAL A 87 1.64 -8.69 16.87
C VAL A 87 1.20 -9.03 15.44
N ILE A 88 1.82 -8.43 14.42
CA ILE A 88 1.48 -8.68 13.01
C ILE A 88 1.85 -10.10 12.57
N VAL A 89 2.99 -10.63 13.00
CA VAL A 89 3.40 -12.02 12.68
C VAL A 89 2.48 -13.06 13.30
N LYS A 90 1.66 -12.69 14.28
CA LYS A 90 0.56 -13.55 14.78
C LYS A 90 -0.73 -13.34 13.98
N ALA A 91 -1.06 -12.08 13.64
CA ALA A 91 -2.28 -11.73 12.94
C ALA A 91 -2.35 -12.29 11.51
N LEU A 92 -1.26 -12.19 10.73
CA LEU A 92 -1.25 -12.64 9.34
C LEU A 92 -1.43 -14.17 9.19
N PRO A 93 -0.79 -15.04 10.00
CA PRO A 93 -1.09 -16.47 9.97
C PRO A 93 -2.54 -16.80 10.32
N LEU A 94 -3.16 -16.09 11.28
CA LEU A 94 -4.58 -16.28 11.60
C LEU A 94 -5.47 -15.92 10.41
N LEU A 95 -5.14 -14.85 9.69
CA LEU A 95 -5.84 -14.48 8.47
C LEU A 95 -5.63 -15.55 7.37
N ALA A 96 -4.41 -16.04 7.22
CA ALA A 96 -4.08 -17.10 6.27
C ALA A 96 -4.86 -18.40 6.55
N GLN A 97 -5.05 -18.73 7.83
CA GLN A 97 -5.84 -19.89 8.26
C GLN A 97 -7.32 -19.73 7.93
N GLN A 98 -7.88 -18.53 8.11
CA GLN A 98 -9.32 -18.29 7.95
C GLN A 98 -9.74 -17.97 6.50
N MET A 99 -8.89 -17.29 5.73
CA MET A 99 -9.22 -16.78 4.39
C MET A 99 -8.27 -17.28 3.29
N GLY A 100 -7.25 -18.06 3.66
CA GLY A 100 -6.25 -18.59 2.74
C GLY A 100 -4.97 -17.77 2.70
N ARG A 101 -3.84 -18.46 2.47
CA ARG A 101 -2.49 -17.87 2.46
C ARG A 101 -2.37 -16.69 1.49
N ASN A 102 -2.92 -16.79 0.29
CA ASN A 102 -2.81 -15.74 -0.72
C ASN A 102 -3.50 -14.44 -0.28
N VAL A 103 -4.66 -14.53 0.38
CA VAL A 103 -5.38 -13.33 0.88
C VAL A 103 -4.54 -12.58 1.90
N ALA A 104 -3.88 -13.31 2.81
CA ALA A 104 -3.00 -12.71 3.81
C ALA A 104 -1.73 -12.10 3.19
N ILE A 105 -1.12 -12.77 2.20
CA ILE A 105 0.01 -12.22 1.43
C ILE A 105 -0.41 -10.95 0.69
N ASP A 106 -1.59 -10.95 0.06
CA ASP A 106 -2.05 -9.82 -0.74
C ASP A 106 -2.41 -8.62 0.15
N LEU A 107 -2.97 -8.83 1.35
CA LEU A 107 -3.17 -7.77 2.34
C LEU A 107 -1.82 -7.17 2.79
N GLU A 108 -0.83 -8.01 3.08
CA GLU A 108 0.51 -7.55 3.43
C GLU A 108 1.14 -6.74 2.30
N LYS A 109 1.07 -7.23 1.06
CA LYS A 109 1.56 -6.52 -0.13
C LYS A 109 0.83 -5.20 -0.32
N TRP A 110 -0.46 -5.16 -0.07
CA TRP A 110 -1.26 -3.94 -0.12
C TRP A 110 -0.75 -2.90 0.87
N VAL A 111 -0.51 -3.28 2.13
CA VAL A 111 0.08 -2.38 3.15
C VAL A 111 1.45 -1.88 2.70
N ARG A 112 2.33 -2.79 2.26
CA ARG A 112 3.67 -2.45 1.78
C ARG A 112 3.63 -1.48 0.60
N PHE A 113 2.79 -1.74 -0.39
CA PHE A 113 2.64 -0.90 -1.58
C PHE A 113 2.19 0.52 -1.23
N HIS A 114 1.17 0.65 -0.38
CA HIS A 114 0.55 1.94 -0.12
C HIS A 114 1.28 2.78 0.94
N PHE A 115 1.94 2.17 1.91
CA PHE A 115 2.51 2.90 3.05
C PHE A 115 4.03 2.88 3.08
N PHE A 116 4.65 1.78 2.67
CA PHE A 116 6.09 1.58 2.87
C PHE A 116 6.92 1.64 1.58
N CYS A 117 6.29 1.57 0.41
CA CYS A 117 7.00 1.70 -0.87
C CYS A 117 7.02 3.16 -1.35
N LEU A 118 8.11 3.87 -1.04
CA LEU A 118 8.31 5.25 -1.50
C LEU A 118 8.36 5.36 -3.03
N GLU A 119 8.91 4.36 -3.71
CA GLU A 119 8.93 4.28 -5.17
C GLU A 119 7.49 4.22 -5.73
N ALA A 120 6.66 3.28 -5.26
CA ALA A 120 5.27 3.16 -5.68
C ALA A 120 4.48 4.44 -5.42
N LYS A 121 4.68 5.08 -4.26
CA LYS A 121 4.05 6.38 -3.94
C LYS A 121 4.43 7.47 -4.95
N ARG A 122 5.69 7.55 -5.37
CA ARG A 122 6.16 8.51 -6.37
C ARG A 122 5.63 8.16 -7.76
N ALA A 123 5.66 6.89 -8.13
CA ALA A 123 5.20 6.40 -9.42
C ALA A 123 3.71 6.63 -9.63
N MET A 124 2.86 6.25 -8.67
CA MET A 124 1.42 6.48 -8.78
C MET A 124 1.09 7.97 -8.90
N ARG A 125 1.80 8.84 -8.18
CA ARG A 125 1.60 10.29 -8.30
C ARG A 125 2.00 10.81 -9.69
N GLU A 126 3.11 10.35 -10.25
CA GLU A 126 3.60 10.80 -11.55
C GLU A 126 2.74 10.26 -12.70
N TRP A 127 2.29 9.01 -12.59
CA TRP A 127 1.35 8.40 -13.53
C TRP A 127 -0.01 9.06 -13.50
N GLU A 128 -0.58 9.30 -12.32
CA GLU A 128 -1.87 10.01 -12.16
C GLU A 128 -1.82 11.36 -12.88
N ARG A 129 -0.77 12.14 -12.59
CA ARG A 129 -0.52 13.45 -13.20
C ARG A 129 -0.44 13.38 -14.71
N THR A 130 0.37 12.46 -15.22
CA THR A 130 0.59 12.27 -16.66
C THR A 130 -0.68 11.84 -17.39
N LEU A 131 -1.42 10.88 -16.85
CA LEU A 131 -2.67 10.40 -17.44
C LEU A 131 -3.75 11.48 -17.40
N ARG A 132 -3.85 12.26 -16.32
CA ARG A 132 -4.81 13.37 -16.21
C ARG A 132 -4.59 14.46 -17.26
N ILE A 133 -3.33 14.72 -17.64
CA ILE A 133 -3.01 15.66 -18.72
C ILE A 133 -3.59 15.18 -20.08
N ALA A 134 -3.74 13.87 -20.27
CA ALA A 134 -4.37 13.32 -21.48
C ALA A 134 -5.82 13.82 -21.68
N TYR A 135 -6.49 14.29 -20.62
CA TYR A 135 -7.87 14.79 -20.65
C TYR A 135 -7.99 16.32 -20.66
N PHE A 136 -6.89 17.07 -20.69
CA PHE A 136 -6.99 18.52 -20.71
C PHE A 136 -7.77 19.02 -21.93
N SER A 137 -8.75 19.88 -21.66
CA SER A 137 -9.54 20.57 -22.67
C SER A 137 -8.65 21.45 -23.56
N PRO A 138 -8.93 21.58 -24.87
CA PRO A 138 -8.27 22.51 -25.78
C PRO A 138 -8.22 23.96 -25.29
N ASN A 139 -9.19 24.35 -24.45
CA ASN A 139 -9.29 25.71 -23.90
C ASN A 139 -8.35 25.95 -22.70
N SER A 140 -7.67 24.92 -22.19
CA SER A 140 -6.73 25.04 -21.09
C SER A 140 -5.40 25.64 -21.56
N ARG A 141 -4.82 26.58 -20.80
CA ARG A 141 -3.45 27.10 -21.06
C ARG A 141 -2.40 25.98 -21.11
N LYS A 142 -2.64 24.89 -20.37
CA LYS A 142 -1.72 23.74 -20.32
C LYS A 142 -1.86 22.81 -21.53
N TYR A 143 -2.94 22.93 -22.31
CA TYR A 143 -3.18 22.11 -23.50
C TYR A 143 -2.09 22.33 -24.56
N GLN A 144 -1.62 23.56 -24.75
CA GLN A 144 -0.62 23.89 -25.76
C GLN A 144 0.74 23.22 -25.52
N ARG A 145 1.02 22.75 -24.31
CA ARG A 145 2.25 22.05 -23.92
C ARG A 145 2.09 20.53 -23.85
N LYS A 146 0.86 20.04 -24.06
CA LYS A 146 0.52 18.63 -24.02
C LYS A 146 1.20 17.91 -25.18
N ILE A 147 1.78 16.75 -24.89
CA ILE A 147 2.23 15.82 -25.92
C ILE A 147 1.02 14.95 -26.26
N PRO A 148 0.62 14.83 -27.54
CA PRO A 148 -0.49 13.99 -27.92
C PRO A 148 -0.23 12.53 -27.48
N PRO A 149 -1.23 11.84 -26.88
CA PRO A 149 -1.13 10.42 -26.57
C PRO A 149 -0.81 9.60 -27.82
N PRO A 150 -0.07 8.48 -27.70
CA PRO A 150 0.19 7.59 -28.83
C PRO A 150 -1.12 6.95 -29.30
N ALA A 151 -1.19 6.58 -30.59
CA ALA A 151 -2.41 6.05 -31.21
C ALA A 151 -2.98 4.82 -30.49
N VAL A 152 -2.10 4.00 -29.90
CA VAL A 152 -2.46 2.81 -29.12
C VAL A 152 -3.18 3.14 -27.81
N LEU A 153 -2.92 4.32 -27.21
CA LEU A 153 -3.54 4.76 -25.96
C LEU A 153 -4.87 5.48 -26.18
N VAL A 154 -5.02 6.21 -27.28
CA VAL A 154 -6.24 6.97 -27.62
C VAL A 154 -7.54 6.17 -27.46
N PRO A 155 -7.69 4.94 -27.98
CA PRO A 155 -8.92 4.17 -27.82
C PRO A 155 -9.15 3.64 -26.39
N ILE A 156 -8.12 3.63 -25.54
CA ILE A 156 -8.18 3.15 -24.16
C ILE A 156 -8.58 4.28 -23.20
N LEU A 157 -8.27 5.55 -23.51
CA LEU A 157 -8.57 6.69 -22.64
C LEU A 157 -10.04 6.71 -22.15
N PRO A 158 -11.07 6.54 -23.01
CA PRO A 158 -12.45 6.52 -22.53
C PRO A 158 -12.74 5.42 -21.49
N LEU A 159 -11.98 4.31 -21.47
CA LEU A 159 -12.18 3.20 -20.53
C LEU A 159 -11.66 3.51 -19.12
N ILE A 160 -10.74 4.47 -18.99
CA ILE A 160 -10.13 4.85 -17.71
C ILE A 160 -10.51 6.28 -17.29
N GLU A 161 -11.38 6.96 -18.05
CA GLU A 161 -11.75 8.35 -17.83
C GLU A 161 -12.29 8.56 -16.41
N GLU A 162 -13.27 7.76 -15.97
CA GLU A 162 -13.83 7.85 -14.62
C GLU A 162 -12.80 7.62 -13.50
N LEU A 163 -11.73 6.84 -13.77
CA LEU A 163 -10.66 6.60 -12.81
C LEU A 163 -9.71 7.80 -12.70
N MET A 164 -9.55 8.56 -13.78
CA MET A 164 -8.65 9.71 -13.89
C MET A 164 -9.36 11.06 -13.75
N ASP A 165 -10.69 11.06 -13.74
CA ASP A 165 -11.48 12.28 -13.66
C ASP A 165 -11.20 13.07 -12.37
N PHE A 166 -10.96 14.37 -12.53
CA PHE A 166 -10.57 15.22 -11.40
C PHE A 166 -11.74 15.51 -10.47
N ASP A 167 -12.90 15.80 -11.06
CA ASP A 167 -14.08 16.19 -10.29
C ASP A 167 -14.56 14.98 -9.49
N ARG A 168 -14.58 13.79 -10.10
CA ARG A 168 -14.93 12.54 -9.43
C ARG A 168 -14.01 12.19 -8.27
N ARG A 169 -12.69 12.34 -8.42
CA ARG A 169 -11.73 12.12 -7.32
C ARG A 169 -11.92 13.13 -6.20
N THR A 170 -12.21 14.38 -6.55
CA THR A 170 -12.52 15.43 -5.58
C THR A 170 -13.80 15.11 -4.81
N GLU A 171 -14.87 14.67 -5.49
CA GLU A 171 -16.11 14.22 -4.87
C GLU A 171 -15.89 13.06 -3.89
N ILE A 172 -15.06 12.08 -4.25
CA ILE A 172 -14.72 10.96 -3.37
C ILE A 172 -13.99 11.48 -2.12
N GLY A 173 -13.01 12.38 -2.30
CA GLY A 173 -12.30 13.02 -1.19
C GLY A 173 -13.24 13.79 -0.26
N ASP A 174 -14.15 14.59 -0.82
CA ASP A 174 -15.12 15.36 -0.04
C ASP A 174 -16.13 14.46 0.68
N ALA A 175 -16.57 13.38 0.04
CA ALA A 175 -17.45 12.38 0.65
C ALA A 175 -16.74 11.67 1.82
N LEU A 176 -15.48 11.29 1.65
CA LEU A 176 -14.66 10.67 2.68
C LEU A 176 -14.52 11.60 3.89
N LYS A 177 -14.18 12.87 3.65
CA LYS A 177 -14.04 13.90 4.69
C LYS A 177 -15.33 14.14 5.47
N ARG A 178 -16.48 14.05 4.80
CA ARG A 178 -17.80 14.27 5.42
C ARG A 178 -18.20 13.17 6.40
N VAL A 179 -17.80 11.92 6.13
CA VAL A 179 -18.15 10.77 6.99
C VAL A 179 -17.07 10.45 8.02
N ALA A 180 -15.86 10.97 7.84
CA ALA A 180 -14.77 10.78 8.77
C ALA A 180 -15.08 11.42 10.13
N PRO A 181 -14.71 10.78 11.25
CA PRO A 181 -14.86 11.36 12.57
C PRO A 181 -13.98 12.61 12.72
N PRO A 182 -14.36 13.56 13.58
CA PRO A 182 -13.50 14.70 13.89
C PRO A 182 -12.19 14.21 14.51
N PRO A 183 -11.07 14.93 14.30
CA PRO A 183 -9.82 14.59 14.94
C PRO A 183 -9.98 14.65 16.47
N PRO A 184 -9.36 13.71 17.23
CA PRO A 184 -9.36 13.79 18.67
C PRO A 184 -8.60 15.06 19.11
N TYR A 185 -9.21 15.85 20.00
CA TYR A 185 -8.74 17.16 20.47
C TYR A 185 -7.29 17.19 21.04
N GLU A 186 -6.65 16.03 21.28
CA GLU A 186 -5.32 15.91 21.90
C GLU A 186 -4.15 15.70 20.89
N GLN A 187 -4.40 15.70 19.57
CA GLN A 187 -3.32 15.55 18.56
C GLN A 187 -2.65 16.89 18.20
N ILE A 188 -1.95 17.50 19.16
CA ILE A 188 -1.02 18.62 18.91
C ILE A 188 0.36 18.02 18.60
N PRO A 189 0.87 18.12 17.36
CA PRO A 189 1.07 19.37 16.65
C PRO A 189 0.42 19.44 15.25
N TYR A 190 -0.70 18.75 15.03
CA TYR A 190 -1.38 18.75 13.73
C TYR A 190 -2.57 19.71 13.71
N GLU A 191 -2.38 20.94 14.21
CA GLU A 191 -3.37 22.04 14.13
C GLU A 191 -3.82 22.37 12.69
N TYR A 192 -3.19 21.77 11.67
CA TYR A 192 -3.51 21.89 10.25
C TYR A 192 -4.29 20.71 9.65
N MET A 193 -4.55 19.63 10.40
CA MET A 193 -5.38 18.54 9.89
C MET A 193 -6.86 18.84 10.17
N GLU A 194 -7.56 19.33 9.15
CA GLU A 194 -9.02 19.53 9.18
C GLU A 194 -9.80 18.22 9.42
N HIS A 195 -9.14 17.06 9.31
CA HIS A 195 -9.74 15.72 9.32
C HIS A 195 -8.90 14.73 10.13
N CYS A 196 -9.49 13.61 10.57
CA CYS A 196 -8.73 12.55 11.24
C CYS A 196 -7.61 11.97 10.36
N TYR A 197 -6.57 11.45 11.00
CA TYR A 197 -5.38 10.92 10.34
C TYR A 197 -5.73 9.79 9.35
N GLU A 198 -6.63 8.88 9.72
CA GLU A 198 -7.07 7.75 8.90
C GLU A 198 -7.78 8.20 7.62
N ALA A 199 -8.51 9.33 7.63
CA ALA A 199 -9.13 9.88 6.42
C ALA A 199 -8.06 10.36 5.43
N THR A 200 -6.97 10.95 5.93
CA THR A 200 -5.83 11.34 5.11
C THR A 200 -5.14 10.12 4.50
N MET A 201 -4.97 9.05 5.29
CA MET A 201 -4.42 7.77 4.81
C MET A 201 -5.30 7.17 3.71
N LEU A 202 -6.61 7.04 3.95
CA LEU A 202 -7.58 6.50 3.00
C LEU A 202 -7.60 7.28 1.69
N SER A 203 -7.65 8.62 1.74
CA SER A 203 -7.61 9.45 0.53
C SER A 203 -6.37 9.14 -0.31
N GLY A 204 -5.19 9.06 0.33
CA GLY A 204 -3.96 8.72 -0.36
C GLY A 204 -3.97 7.30 -0.94
N VAL A 205 -4.56 6.32 -0.25
CA VAL A 205 -4.71 4.95 -0.79
C VAL A 205 -5.64 4.94 -2.00
N ILE A 206 -6.83 5.54 -1.89
CA ILE A 206 -7.82 5.60 -2.97
C ILE A 206 -7.20 6.18 -4.24
N ASP A 207 -6.51 7.31 -4.14
CA ASP A 207 -5.88 7.94 -5.29
C ASP A 207 -4.89 7.03 -6.00
N ARG A 208 -4.07 6.30 -5.22
CA ARG A 208 -3.08 5.36 -5.74
C ARG A 208 -3.73 4.11 -6.33
N ALA A 209 -4.76 3.57 -5.69
CA ALA A 209 -5.48 2.38 -6.14
C ALA A 209 -6.24 2.66 -7.45
N LEU A 210 -6.88 3.82 -7.58
CA LEU A 210 -7.53 4.25 -8.82
C LEU A 210 -6.53 4.42 -9.96
N THR A 211 -5.35 4.99 -9.67
CA THR A 211 -4.28 5.12 -10.68
C THR A 211 -3.73 3.77 -11.09
N LEU A 212 -3.46 2.88 -10.14
CA LEU A 212 -3.01 1.52 -10.42
C LEU A 212 -4.04 0.77 -11.29
N LYS A 213 -5.34 0.88 -10.98
CA LYS A 213 -6.41 0.27 -11.77
C LYS A 213 -6.45 0.81 -13.20
N ALA A 214 -6.20 2.10 -13.41
CA ALA A 214 -6.10 2.67 -14.75
C ALA A 214 -4.89 2.11 -15.51
N LEU A 215 -3.73 2.01 -14.86
CA LEU A 215 -2.52 1.42 -15.47
C LEU A 215 -2.73 -0.06 -15.82
N GLN A 216 -3.36 -0.85 -14.95
CA GLN A 216 -3.70 -2.25 -15.22
C GLN A 216 -4.69 -2.36 -16.38
N THR A 217 -5.66 -1.45 -16.46
CA THR A 217 -6.60 -1.40 -17.59
C THR A 217 -5.87 -1.11 -18.90
N ILE A 218 -4.93 -0.16 -18.90
CA ILE A 218 -4.08 0.11 -20.07
C ILE A 218 -3.26 -1.13 -20.42
N ALA A 219 -2.53 -1.69 -19.45
CA ALA A 219 -1.66 -2.84 -19.66
C ALA A 219 -2.41 -4.06 -20.22
N SER A 220 -3.66 -4.29 -19.80
CA SER A 220 -4.49 -5.40 -20.28
C SER A 220 -4.86 -5.33 -21.77
N LYS A 221 -4.64 -4.17 -22.42
CA LYS A 221 -5.01 -3.91 -23.81
C LYS A 221 -3.80 -3.76 -24.74
N LEU A 222 -2.58 -3.78 -24.20
CA LEU A 222 -1.37 -3.46 -24.94
C LEU A 222 -0.39 -4.64 -24.90
N ASN A 223 0.34 -4.85 -26.00
CA ASN A 223 1.52 -5.70 -26.02
C ASN A 223 2.78 -4.95 -25.55
N ASP A 224 3.91 -5.64 -25.45
CA ASP A 224 5.18 -5.06 -24.95
C ASP A 224 5.65 -3.83 -25.72
N THR A 225 5.54 -3.86 -27.05
CA THR A 225 5.94 -2.74 -27.91
C THR A 225 5.05 -1.53 -27.67
N GLU A 226 3.74 -1.74 -27.65
CA GLU A 226 2.77 -0.67 -27.44
C GLU A 226 2.87 -0.07 -26.03
N ARG A 227 3.17 -0.89 -25.02
CA ARG A 227 3.48 -0.40 -23.65
C ARG A 227 4.71 0.49 -23.63
N SER A 228 5.76 0.12 -24.36
CA SER A 228 6.97 0.94 -24.49
C SER A 228 6.68 2.31 -25.11
N GLU A 229 5.77 2.38 -26.09
CA GLU A 229 5.31 3.65 -26.67
C GLU A 229 4.60 4.53 -25.64
N VAL A 230 3.72 3.93 -24.81
CA VAL A 230 3.02 4.65 -23.73
C VAL A 230 4.00 5.17 -22.69
N VAL A 231 4.99 4.37 -22.29
CA VAL A 231 6.05 4.79 -21.36
C VAL A 231 6.86 5.95 -21.94
N THR A 232 7.25 5.85 -23.21
CA THR A 232 8.00 6.92 -23.91
C THR A 232 7.21 8.22 -23.94
N TRP A 233 5.92 8.14 -24.28
CA TRP A 233 5.02 9.30 -24.25
C TRP A 233 4.91 9.87 -22.83
N ALA A 234 4.71 9.03 -21.81
CA ALA A 234 4.54 9.46 -20.44
C ALA A 234 5.78 10.19 -19.90
N GLN A 235 6.97 9.67 -20.19
CA GLN A 235 8.25 10.30 -19.81
C GLN A 235 8.43 11.67 -20.48
N ALA A 236 8.16 11.75 -21.79
CA ALA A 236 8.22 13.02 -22.51
C ALA A 236 7.19 14.03 -21.95
N GLN A 237 5.98 13.55 -21.64
CA GLN A 237 4.90 14.38 -21.11
C GLN A 237 5.24 14.94 -19.72
N ALA A 238 5.81 14.11 -18.83
CA ALA A 238 6.26 14.48 -17.50
C ALA A 238 7.37 15.54 -17.53
N LEU A 239 8.32 15.42 -18.46
CA LEU A 239 9.40 16.40 -18.65
C LEU A 239 8.91 17.79 -19.06
N ILE A 240 7.92 17.87 -19.96
CA ILE A 240 7.49 19.15 -20.53
C ILE A 240 6.50 19.91 -19.61
N MET A 241 5.67 19.17 -18.88
CA MET A 241 4.53 19.79 -18.16
C MET A 241 4.89 20.35 -16.79
N TYR A 242 6.00 19.90 -16.21
CA TYR A 242 6.38 20.23 -14.85
C TYR A 242 7.77 20.85 -14.82
N ARG A 243 7.89 22.00 -14.14
CA ARG A 243 9.17 22.72 -13.99
C ARG A 243 10.27 21.85 -13.36
N ASP A 244 9.85 20.88 -12.54
CA ASP A 244 10.69 19.86 -11.89
C ASP A 244 10.19 18.45 -12.22
N GLY A 245 9.76 18.22 -13.48
CA GLY A 245 9.30 16.92 -13.94
C GLY A 245 10.36 15.84 -13.73
N LYS A 246 9.98 14.74 -13.09
CA LYS A 246 10.86 13.62 -12.76
C LYS A 246 10.38 12.38 -13.49
N PRO A 247 10.62 12.25 -14.81
CA PRO A 247 10.18 11.09 -15.58
C PRO A 247 10.70 9.77 -15.01
N GLU A 248 11.82 9.78 -14.28
CA GLU A 248 12.36 8.63 -13.56
C GLU A 248 11.40 8.09 -12.50
N ASN A 249 10.53 8.94 -11.93
CA ASN A 249 9.52 8.50 -10.96
C ASN A 249 8.45 7.62 -11.61
N LEU A 250 8.23 7.66 -12.93
CA LEU A 250 7.28 6.76 -13.60
C LEU A 250 7.70 5.29 -13.50
N CYS A 251 9.00 5.02 -13.24
CA CYS A 251 9.57 3.68 -13.15
C CYS A 251 9.37 2.83 -14.41
N GLY A 252 9.40 3.45 -15.59
CA GLY A 252 9.27 2.76 -16.86
C GLY A 252 7.93 2.03 -16.98
N ASP A 253 7.98 0.77 -17.41
CA ASP A 253 6.81 -0.10 -17.56
C ASP A 253 6.51 -0.93 -16.30
N LYS A 254 7.29 -0.79 -15.21
CA LYS A 254 7.16 -1.59 -13.98
C LYS A 254 5.72 -1.63 -13.48
N TYR A 255 5.08 -0.46 -13.37
CA TYR A 255 3.69 -0.35 -12.90
C TYR A 255 2.65 -0.37 -14.04
N LEU A 256 3.08 -0.44 -15.30
CA LEU A 256 2.22 -0.59 -16.48
C LEU A 256 2.08 -2.08 -16.83
N GLN A 257 1.72 -2.89 -15.84
CA GLN A 257 1.55 -4.34 -15.93
C GLN A 257 0.14 -4.72 -15.47
N VAL A 258 -0.36 -5.87 -15.91
CA VAL A 258 -1.67 -6.38 -15.47
C VAL A 258 -1.62 -6.78 -14.00
N GLU A 259 -0.54 -7.45 -13.60
CA GLU A 259 -0.28 -7.83 -12.22
C GLU A 259 0.57 -6.77 -11.52
N LEU A 260 0.37 -6.64 -10.20
CA LEU A 260 1.24 -5.81 -9.37
C LEU A 260 2.68 -6.32 -9.44
N PRO A 261 3.69 -5.44 -9.52
CA PRO A 261 5.08 -5.85 -9.45
C PRO A 261 5.30 -6.66 -8.17
N SER A 262 5.96 -7.81 -8.30
CA SER A 262 6.44 -8.51 -7.11
C SER A 262 7.40 -7.58 -6.38
N PHE A 263 7.13 -7.33 -5.10
CA PHE A 263 8.19 -6.83 -4.24
C PHE A 263 9.15 -8.00 -4.05
N ASP A 264 10.45 -7.81 -4.31
CA ASP A 264 11.52 -8.81 -4.10
C ASP A 264 11.74 -9.14 -2.61
N VAL A 265 10.69 -9.00 -1.79
CA VAL A 265 10.71 -9.06 -0.35
C VAL A 265 9.77 -10.18 0.08
N PRO A 266 10.29 -11.25 0.70
CA PRO A 266 9.51 -12.34 1.30
C PRO A 266 8.36 -11.82 2.17
N SER A 267 7.27 -12.60 2.21
CA SER A 267 6.14 -12.34 3.09
C SER A 267 6.53 -12.63 4.54
N LEU A 268 5.92 -11.94 5.50
CA LEU A 268 6.04 -12.30 6.91
C LEU A 268 5.59 -13.74 7.20
N LEU A 269 4.73 -14.30 6.34
CA LEU A 269 4.28 -15.68 6.40
C LEU A 269 5.32 -16.71 5.94
N ASP A 270 6.40 -16.27 5.29
CA ASP A 270 7.50 -17.16 4.88
C ASP A 270 8.46 -17.47 6.04
N PHE A 271 8.47 -16.62 7.08
CA PHE A 271 9.32 -16.77 8.26
C PHE A 271 8.66 -17.57 9.40
N SER A 272 7.33 -17.57 9.48
CA SER A 272 6.59 -18.29 10.54
C SER A 272 6.75 -19.81 10.47
N ALA A 273 7.12 -20.38 9.32
CA ALA A 273 7.35 -21.81 9.16
C ALA A 273 8.73 -22.29 9.65
N LEU A 274 9.67 -21.36 9.89
CA LEU A 274 11.04 -21.70 10.32
C LEU A 274 11.15 -21.84 11.85
N ASP A 275 10.32 -21.14 12.62
CA ASP A 275 10.39 -21.13 14.09
C ASP A 275 9.83 -22.40 14.76
N GLU A 276 8.87 -23.10 14.13
CA GLU A 276 8.34 -24.38 14.67
C GLU A 276 9.35 -25.53 14.54
N SER A 277 10.22 -25.49 13.52
CA SER A 277 11.26 -26.51 13.32
C SER A 277 12.44 -26.40 14.29
N ALA A 278 12.58 -25.26 14.98
CA ALA A 278 13.64 -25.04 15.97
C ALA A 278 13.25 -25.51 17.39
N LEU A 279 11.98 -25.85 17.62
CA LEU A 279 11.47 -26.28 18.93
C LEU A 279 11.33 -27.80 19.07
N ASP A 280 11.48 -28.58 18.00
CA ASP A 280 11.33 -30.04 18.04
C ASP A 280 12.67 -30.81 18.14
N GLY A 281 13.75 -30.10 18.50
CA GLY A 281 15.06 -30.69 18.82
C GLY A 281 15.16 -31.21 20.26
N SER A 282 14.16 -31.96 20.74
CA SER A 282 14.25 -32.70 22.00
C SER A 282 14.57 -34.16 21.73
N HIS A 283 15.84 -34.53 21.76
CA HIS A 283 16.30 -35.91 21.96
C HIS A 283 17.63 -35.85 22.73
N HIS A 284 17.58 -36.19 24.03
CA HIS A 284 18.01 -37.49 24.56
C HIS A 284 19.52 -37.68 24.51
N GLU A 285 20.22 -37.32 25.61
CA GLU A 285 21.42 -38.00 26.07
C GLU A 285 21.37 -38.04 27.61
N ASP A 286 20.82 -39.10 28.18
CA ASP A 286 21.44 -40.37 28.57
C ASP A 286 22.29 -40.29 29.84
N ARG A 287 21.86 -41.07 30.82
CA ARG A 287 22.54 -41.30 32.08
C ARG A 287 23.73 -42.22 31.80
N THR A 288 24.92 -41.82 32.20
CA THR A 288 25.93 -42.79 32.64
C THR A 288 26.59 -42.33 33.94
N VAL A 289 26.44 -43.22 34.90
CA VAL A 289 27.19 -43.33 36.15
C VAL A 289 28.63 -43.67 35.80
N ASP A 290 29.57 -42.97 36.43
CA ASP A 290 30.76 -43.55 37.08
C ASP A 290 31.26 -42.59 38.17
#